data_AF-A0A8W8LV94-F1
#
_entry.id   AF-A0A8W8LV94-F1
#
_cell.length_a   1.000
_cell.length_b   1.000
_cell.length_c   1.000
_cell.angle_alpha   90.00
_cell.angle_beta   90.00
_cell.angle_gamma   90.00
#
_symmetry.space_group_name_H-M   'P 1'
#
loop_
_entity.id
_entity.type
_entity.pdbx_description
1 polymer ?
#
loop_
_entity_poly.entity_id
_entity_poly.type
_entity_poly.pdbx_seq_one_letter_code
_entity_poly.pdbx_strand_id
1 'polypeptide(L)'
;LECAEKGCREFFEEQDMPYTTENLTECEGKVFKATTDKKIAIYCCDFFKISSKTLGKFDCIWDRGSFVAIPVTQRKQYSNIITPTMHKDTVYLLDSFLVDNTVFGGPPFNCTEDDIKKAFGSQTDIKKIDERDAFGKWQESWGLKTFVEELYMLKMK
;
A
#
# COMPACT_ATOMS: atom_id res chain seq x y z
N LEU A 1 11.37 2.96 -7.71
CA LEU A 1 11.72 1.56 -8.05
C LEU A 1 11.33 0.71 -6.85
N GLU A 2 10.46 -0.29 -7.02
CA GLU A 2 10.30 -1.32 -5.97
C GLU A 2 11.65 -2.06 -5.77
N CYS A 3 11.85 -2.66 -4.60
CA CYS A 3 13.07 -3.40 -4.23
C CYS A 3 14.36 -2.55 -4.16
N ALA A 4 14.26 -1.26 -3.87
CA ALA A 4 15.44 -0.41 -3.69
C ALA A 4 16.10 -0.65 -2.32
N GLU A 5 17.06 -1.59 -2.26
CA GLU A 5 17.81 -1.92 -1.03
C GLU A 5 18.47 -0.67 -0.42
N LYS A 6 18.89 0.28 -1.27
CA LYS A 6 19.43 1.58 -0.87
C LYS A 6 18.46 2.35 0.06
N GLY A 7 17.18 2.47 -0.30
CA GLY A 7 16.21 3.19 0.51
C GLY A 7 15.91 2.51 1.84
N CYS A 8 16.00 1.17 1.89
CA CYS A 8 15.89 0.44 3.15
C CYS A 8 17.06 0.79 4.09
N ARG A 9 18.31 0.80 3.57
CA ARG A 9 19.49 1.19 4.38
C ARG A 9 19.41 2.64 4.84
N GLU A 10 19.13 3.56 3.92
CA GLU A 10 19.03 5.00 4.22
C GLU A 10 18.00 5.27 5.31
N PHE A 11 16.83 4.59 5.28
CA PHE A 11 15.86 4.72 6.37
C PHE A 11 16.46 4.38 7.74
N PHE A 12 17.13 3.24 7.90
CA PHE A 12 17.69 2.86 9.20
C PHE A 12 18.87 3.76 9.61
N GLU A 13 19.70 4.17 8.65
CA GLU A 13 20.85 5.05 8.87
C GLU A 13 20.42 6.46 9.29
N GLU A 14 19.46 7.07 8.59
CA GLU A 14 18.93 8.40 8.90
C GLU A 14 18.23 8.47 10.26
N GLN A 15 17.65 7.35 10.71
CA GLN A 15 16.97 7.24 11.99
C GLN A 15 17.90 6.80 13.14
N ASP A 16 19.20 6.64 12.88
CA ASP A 16 20.20 6.10 13.81
C ASP A 16 19.71 4.80 14.48
N MET A 17 19.20 3.88 13.66
CA MET A 17 18.54 2.65 14.11
C MET A 17 19.34 1.43 13.68
N PRO A 18 20.05 0.76 14.61
CA PRO A 18 20.73 -0.51 14.32
C PRO A 18 19.76 -1.57 13.80
N TYR A 19 20.20 -2.34 12.80
CA TYR A 19 19.39 -3.37 12.14
C TYR A 19 20.20 -4.60 11.74
N THR A 20 19.52 -5.72 11.57
CA THR A 20 20.03 -6.93 10.91
C THR A 20 19.35 -7.14 9.57
N THR A 21 19.97 -7.95 8.71
CA THR A 21 19.40 -8.36 7.43
C THR A 21 19.33 -9.87 7.32
N GLU A 22 18.21 -10.39 6.83
CA GLU A 22 18.00 -11.81 6.57
C GLU A 22 17.43 -11.99 5.16
N ASN A 23 17.85 -13.04 4.45
CA ASN A 23 17.26 -13.38 3.15
C ASN A 23 15.86 -13.97 3.36
N LEU A 24 14.93 -13.64 2.46
CA LEU A 24 13.61 -14.24 2.45
C LEU A 24 13.67 -15.66 1.87
N THR A 25 12.85 -16.56 2.41
CA THR A 25 12.78 -17.96 1.96
C THR A 25 11.74 -18.19 0.87
N GLU A 26 10.66 -17.40 0.86
CA GLU A 26 9.54 -17.52 -0.08
C GLU A 26 9.81 -16.88 -1.44
N CYS A 27 10.66 -15.84 -1.48
CA CYS A 27 10.96 -15.10 -2.69
C CYS A 27 12.37 -14.51 -2.64
N GLU A 28 12.85 -14.06 -3.80
CA GLU A 28 14.07 -13.27 -3.88
C GLU A 28 13.87 -11.93 -3.16
N GLY A 29 14.75 -11.63 -2.22
CA GLY A 29 14.70 -10.39 -1.43
C GLY A 29 15.26 -10.58 -0.02
N LYS A 30 15.21 -9.49 0.74
CA LYS A 30 15.71 -9.46 2.13
C LYS A 30 14.74 -8.72 3.02
N VAL A 31 14.79 -9.02 4.31
CA VAL A 31 14.16 -8.22 5.35
C VAL A 31 15.23 -7.52 6.19
N PHE A 32 15.02 -6.24 6.43
CA PHE A 32 15.78 -5.41 7.34
C PHE A 32 15.00 -5.30 8.63
N LYS A 33 15.57 -5.71 9.77
CA LYS A 33 14.89 -5.72 11.07
C LYS A 33 15.66 -4.88 12.06
N ALA A 34 15.00 -3.92 12.68
CA ALA A 34 15.57 -3.17 13.80
C ALA A 34 15.95 -4.12 14.94
N THR A 35 17.11 -3.89 15.57
CA THR A 35 17.55 -4.62 16.77
C THR A 35 17.24 -3.88 18.06
N THR A 36 16.62 -2.71 17.96
CA THR A 36 16.20 -1.86 19.09
C THR A 36 14.78 -2.20 19.55
N ASP A 37 14.32 -1.56 20.62
CA ASP A 37 12.92 -1.66 21.07
C ASP A 37 11.91 -1.14 20.04
N LYS A 38 12.35 -0.33 19.06
CA LYS A 38 11.55 0.09 17.92
C LYS A 38 11.40 -1.10 16.97
N LYS A 39 10.26 -1.80 17.02
CA LYS A 39 9.99 -3.02 16.23
C LYS A 39 9.62 -2.71 14.77
N ILE A 40 10.58 -2.20 13.99
CA ILE A 40 10.41 -1.94 12.56
C ILE A 40 11.06 -3.06 11.74
N ALA A 41 10.31 -3.57 10.75
CA ALA A 41 10.83 -4.46 9.72
C ALA A 41 10.47 -3.92 8.33
N ILE A 42 11.45 -3.88 7.42
CA ILE A 42 11.25 -3.48 6.03
C ILE A 42 11.58 -4.66 5.13
N TYR A 43 10.59 -5.14 4.39
CA TYR A 43 10.73 -6.23 3.42
C TYR A 43 11.09 -5.63 2.07
N CYS A 44 12.32 -5.87 1.62
CA CYS A 44 12.84 -5.45 0.32
C CYS A 44 12.73 -6.63 -0.66
N CYS A 45 11.54 -6.78 -1.25
CA CYS A 45 11.22 -7.82 -2.22
C CYS A 45 10.09 -7.38 -3.14
N ASP A 46 9.81 -8.18 -4.16
CA ASP A 46 8.64 -8.03 -5.02
C ASP A 46 7.37 -8.29 -4.19
N PHE A 47 6.50 -7.28 -4.09
CA PHE A 47 5.28 -7.34 -3.29
C PHE A 47 4.34 -8.48 -3.74
N PHE A 48 4.32 -8.80 -5.03
CA PHE A 48 3.47 -9.88 -5.56
C PHE A 48 4.04 -11.28 -5.33
N LYS A 49 5.27 -11.39 -4.82
CA LYS A 49 5.94 -12.68 -4.54
C LYS A 49 6.01 -13.01 -3.05
N ILE A 50 5.62 -12.11 -2.16
CA ILE A 50 5.56 -12.35 -0.73
C ILE A 50 4.12 -12.68 -0.30
N SER A 51 3.95 -13.46 0.77
CA SER A 51 2.62 -13.80 1.29
C SER A 51 2.49 -13.63 2.80
N SER A 52 1.26 -13.82 3.29
CA SER A 52 0.95 -13.84 4.73
C SER A 52 1.68 -14.93 5.51
N LYS A 53 2.27 -15.94 4.85
CA LYS A 53 3.13 -16.92 5.53
C LYS A 53 4.42 -16.27 6.07
N THR A 54 4.97 -15.35 5.29
CA THR A 54 6.18 -14.60 5.64
C THR A 54 5.85 -13.36 6.47
N LEU A 55 4.77 -12.65 6.12
CA LEU A 55 4.37 -11.40 6.77
C LEU A 55 3.61 -11.59 8.08
N GLY A 56 2.92 -12.72 8.24
CA GLY A 56 1.99 -12.93 9.35
C GLY A 56 0.68 -12.16 9.17
N LYS A 57 0.13 -11.72 10.30
CA LYS A 57 -1.14 -10.99 10.39
C LYS A 57 -0.92 -9.61 11.01
N PHE A 58 -1.73 -8.63 10.62
CA PHE A 58 -1.62 -7.25 11.10
C PHE A 58 -2.93 -6.76 11.71
N ASP A 59 -2.83 -6.04 12.83
CA ASP A 59 -3.95 -5.33 13.47
C ASP A 59 -4.42 -4.13 12.66
N CYS A 60 -3.50 -3.48 11.95
CA CYS A 60 -3.78 -2.30 11.16
C CYS A 60 -3.01 -2.34 9.83
N ILE A 61 -3.65 -1.88 8.77
CA ILE A 61 -3.02 -1.69 7.46
C ILE A 61 -3.27 -0.24 7.03
N TRP A 62 -2.20 0.45 6.67
CA TRP A 62 -2.25 1.78 6.08
C TRP A 62 -1.75 1.70 4.65
N ASP A 63 -2.65 1.92 3.70
CA ASP A 63 -2.37 1.83 2.27
C ASP A 63 -2.59 3.19 1.63
N ARG A 64 -1.47 3.87 1.42
CA ARG A 64 -1.42 5.17 0.78
C ARG A 64 -0.34 5.19 -0.25
N GLY A 65 -0.70 5.55 -1.48
CA GLY A 65 0.22 5.48 -2.61
C GLY A 65 0.69 4.05 -2.93
N SER A 66 0.02 3.01 -2.42
CA SER A 66 0.33 1.62 -2.74
C SER A 66 -0.74 1.04 -3.68
N PHE A 67 -1.98 0.80 -3.25
CA PHE A 67 -3.04 0.26 -4.12
C PHE A 67 -3.31 1.11 -5.37
N VAL A 68 -3.31 2.43 -5.22
CA VAL A 68 -3.45 3.38 -6.35
C VAL A 68 -2.23 3.43 -7.27
N ALA A 69 -1.07 2.94 -6.83
CA ALA A 69 0.11 2.80 -7.69
C ALA A 69 0.08 1.51 -8.52
N ILE A 70 -0.80 0.56 -8.17
CA ILE A 70 -0.97 -0.69 -8.91
C ILE A 70 -1.90 -0.50 -10.12
N PRO A 71 -1.50 -0.95 -11.33
CA PRO A 71 -2.36 -0.94 -12.50
C PRO A 71 -3.68 -1.68 -12.25
N VAL A 72 -4.78 -1.18 -12.81
CA VAL A 72 -6.14 -1.72 -12.60
C VAL A 72 -6.22 -3.23 -12.82
N THR A 73 -5.50 -3.76 -13.81
CA THR A 73 -5.47 -5.20 -14.15
C THR A 73 -4.81 -6.08 -13.09
N GLN A 74 -3.97 -5.51 -12.23
CA GLN A 74 -3.23 -6.23 -11.17
C GLN A 74 -3.83 -6.03 -9.78
N ARG A 75 -4.82 -5.13 -9.61
CA ARG A 75 -5.45 -4.83 -8.31
C ARG A 75 -6.06 -6.06 -7.63
N LYS A 76 -6.56 -7.03 -8.40
CA LYS A 76 -7.04 -8.29 -7.80
C LYS A 76 -5.89 -9.12 -7.20
N GLN A 77 -4.76 -9.19 -7.88
CA GLN A 77 -3.56 -9.86 -7.35
C GLN A 77 -3.09 -9.16 -6.07
N TYR A 78 -3.10 -7.83 -6.04
CA TYR A 78 -2.76 -7.04 -4.84
C TYR A 78 -3.67 -7.41 -3.65
N SER A 79 -4.99 -7.45 -3.86
CA SER A 79 -5.93 -7.85 -2.80
C SER A 79 -5.72 -9.28 -2.31
N ASN A 80 -5.26 -10.19 -3.18
CA ASN A 80 -4.97 -11.57 -2.81
C ASN A 80 -3.71 -11.68 -1.93
N ILE A 81 -2.81 -10.69 -1.94
CA ILE A 81 -1.68 -10.60 -1.01
C ILE A 81 -2.13 -9.98 0.31
N ILE A 82 -2.88 -8.86 0.27
CA ILE A 82 -3.27 -8.09 1.45
C ILE A 82 -4.28 -8.83 2.33
N THR A 83 -5.41 -9.29 1.79
CA THR A 83 -6.50 -9.81 2.63
C THR A 83 -6.07 -11.00 3.50
N PRO A 84 -5.22 -11.94 3.03
CA PRO A 84 -4.67 -12.98 3.89
C PRO A 84 -3.77 -12.50 5.02
N THR A 85 -3.34 -11.24 5.05
CA THR A 85 -2.62 -10.65 6.20
C THR A 85 -3.57 -10.04 7.25
N MET A 86 -4.88 -9.97 6.96
CA MET A 86 -5.87 -9.47 7.91
C MET A 86 -6.38 -10.59 8.84
N HIS A 87 -6.63 -10.26 10.10
CA HIS A 87 -7.51 -11.00 11.00
C HIS A 87 -8.86 -10.27 11.13
N LYS A 88 -9.79 -10.85 11.89
CA LYS A 88 -11.17 -10.37 11.99
C LYS A 88 -11.25 -8.89 12.41
N ASP A 89 -10.40 -8.49 13.35
CA ASP A 89 -10.43 -7.15 13.94
C ASP A 89 -9.55 -6.13 13.21
N THR A 90 -8.82 -6.54 12.16
CA THR A 90 -7.91 -5.66 11.43
C THR A 90 -8.61 -4.39 10.97
N VAL A 91 -8.01 -3.21 11.19
CA VAL A 91 -8.44 -1.95 10.59
C VAL A 91 -7.59 -1.70 9.35
N TYR A 92 -8.19 -1.76 8.16
CA TYR A 92 -7.51 -1.41 6.93
C TYR A 92 -8.00 -0.05 6.45
N LEU A 93 -7.10 0.95 6.47
CA LEU A 93 -7.31 2.28 5.90
C LEU A 93 -6.68 2.36 4.51
N LEU A 94 -7.50 2.64 3.49
CA LEU A 94 -7.10 2.74 2.09
C LEU A 94 -7.36 4.15 1.56
N ASP A 95 -6.27 4.81 1.18
CA ASP A 95 -6.26 6.14 0.58
C ASP A 95 -6.33 6.03 -0.95
N SER A 96 -7.31 6.70 -1.55
CA SER A 96 -7.62 6.58 -2.98
C SER A 96 -7.85 7.94 -3.64
N PHE A 97 -7.73 7.99 -4.97
CA PHE A 97 -7.82 9.24 -5.72
C PHE A 97 -8.75 9.11 -6.93
N LEU A 98 -9.64 10.11 -7.09
CA LEU A 98 -10.37 10.35 -8.33
C LEU A 98 -9.54 11.29 -9.20
N VAL A 99 -9.04 10.77 -10.32
CA VAL A 99 -8.14 11.45 -11.25
C VAL A 99 -8.46 11.11 -12.70
N ASP A 100 -8.38 12.09 -13.58
CA ASP A 100 -8.51 11.86 -15.02
C ASP A 100 -7.23 11.26 -15.59
N ASN A 101 -7.19 9.93 -15.73
CA ASN A 101 -6.03 9.26 -16.31
C ASN A 101 -5.87 9.44 -17.82
N THR A 102 -6.81 10.07 -18.52
CA THR A 102 -6.60 10.47 -19.92
C THR A 102 -5.66 11.68 -20.04
N VAL A 103 -5.56 12.47 -18.96
CA VAL A 103 -4.65 13.61 -18.83
C VAL A 103 -3.35 13.20 -18.16
N PHE A 104 -3.44 12.45 -17.07
CA PHE A 104 -2.27 11.99 -16.31
C PHE A 104 -2.22 10.46 -16.25
N GLY A 105 -1.29 9.84 -16.99
CA GLY A 105 -1.21 8.38 -17.17
C GLY A 105 -0.93 7.57 -15.89
N GLY A 106 -0.74 8.22 -14.74
CA GLY A 106 -0.46 7.58 -13.46
C GLY A 106 1.01 7.20 -13.27
N PRO A 107 1.37 6.70 -12.07
CA PRO A 107 0.56 6.68 -10.85
C PRO A 107 0.46 8.07 -10.16
N PRO A 108 -0.59 8.33 -9.35
CA PRO A 108 -1.68 7.41 -9.00
C PRO A 108 -2.63 7.14 -10.19
N PHE A 109 -3.07 5.90 -10.29
CA PHE A 109 -4.19 5.52 -11.16
C PHE A 109 -5.51 5.82 -10.45
N ASN A 110 -6.51 6.25 -11.23
CA ASN A 110 -7.87 6.47 -10.80
C ASN A 110 -8.39 5.24 -10.05
N CYS A 111 -9.02 5.49 -8.92
CA CYS A 111 -9.52 4.44 -8.05
C CYS A 111 -10.87 4.87 -7.50
N THR A 112 -11.92 4.26 -8.04
CA THR A 112 -13.29 4.49 -7.59
C THR A 112 -13.67 3.51 -6.48
N GLU A 113 -14.74 3.80 -5.74
CA GLU A 113 -15.32 2.84 -4.79
C GLU A 113 -15.61 1.47 -5.44
N ASP A 114 -16.05 1.46 -6.70
CA ASP A 114 -16.32 0.23 -7.45
C ASP A 114 -15.05 -0.58 -7.72
N ASP A 115 -13.91 0.07 -7.93
CA ASP A 115 -12.63 -0.61 -8.09
C ASP A 115 -12.18 -1.26 -6.78
N ILE A 116 -12.39 -0.56 -5.65
CA ILE A 116 -12.12 -1.08 -4.31
C ILE A 116 -13.05 -2.27 -4.01
N LYS A 117 -14.35 -2.17 -4.34
CA LYS A 117 -15.33 -3.26 -4.19
C LYS A 117 -14.96 -4.48 -5.03
N LYS A 118 -14.52 -4.31 -6.28
CA LYS A 118 -14.07 -5.42 -7.14
C LYS A 118 -12.85 -6.13 -6.55
N ALA A 119 -11.91 -5.37 -5.96
CA ALA A 119 -10.72 -5.93 -5.36
C ALA A 119 -11.03 -6.64 -4.02
N PHE A 120 -11.68 -5.96 -3.08
CA PHE A 120 -11.78 -6.38 -1.68
C PHE A 120 -13.20 -6.75 -1.20
N GLY A 121 -14.25 -6.35 -1.91
CA GLY A 121 -15.63 -6.41 -1.42
C GLY A 121 -16.21 -7.82 -1.23
N SER A 122 -15.58 -8.87 -1.79
CA SER A 122 -15.98 -10.25 -1.52
C SER A 122 -15.65 -10.71 -0.09
N GLN A 123 -14.63 -10.13 0.54
CA GLN A 123 -14.09 -10.56 1.84
C GLN A 123 -14.19 -9.47 2.92
N THR A 124 -14.44 -8.23 2.52
CA THR A 124 -14.47 -7.08 3.42
C THR A 124 -15.73 -6.25 3.26
N ASP A 125 -16.15 -5.62 4.34
CA ASP A 125 -17.05 -4.48 4.33
C ASP A 125 -16.23 -3.21 4.08
N ILE A 126 -16.72 -2.36 3.17
CA ILE A 126 -16.04 -1.14 2.72
C ILE A 126 -16.90 0.05 3.12
N LYS A 127 -16.30 1.04 3.77
CA LYS A 127 -16.95 2.29 4.16
C LYS A 127 -16.08 3.48 3.79
N LYS A 128 -16.59 4.40 2.98
CA LYS A 128 -15.97 5.72 2.82
C LYS A 128 -16.09 6.49 4.14
N ILE A 129 -14.97 6.96 4.67
CA ILE A 129 -14.91 7.66 5.96
C ILE A 129 -14.46 9.11 5.83
N ASP A 130 -13.80 9.49 4.74
CA ASP A 130 -13.44 10.87 4.45
C ASP A 130 -13.38 11.11 2.94
N GLU A 131 -13.55 12.36 2.55
CA GLU A 131 -13.41 12.84 1.17
C GLU A 131 -12.98 14.31 1.21
N ARG A 132 -11.97 14.66 0.41
CA ARG A 132 -11.54 16.05 0.28
C ARG A 132 -11.03 16.39 -1.10
N ASP A 133 -11.14 17.67 -1.44
CA ASP A 133 -10.37 18.23 -2.54
C ASP A 133 -8.88 18.25 -2.15
N ALA A 134 -8.08 17.50 -2.90
CA ALA A 134 -6.63 17.40 -2.73
C ALA A 134 -5.89 18.06 -3.91
N PHE A 135 -6.58 18.89 -4.69
CA PHE A 135 -5.98 19.62 -5.79
C PHE A 135 -4.96 20.65 -5.30
N GLY A 136 -3.80 20.69 -5.96
CA GLY A 136 -2.72 21.61 -5.63
C GLY A 136 -1.71 21.74 -6.76
N LYS A 137 -0.60 22.41 -6.48
CA LYS A 137 0.45 22.74 -7.47
C LYS A 137 1.00 21.50 -8.20
N TRP A 138 1.09 20.37 -7.52
CA TRP A 138 1.57 19.13 -8.13
C TRP A 138 0.57 18.59 -9.16
N GLN A 139 -0.71 18.53 -8.81
CA GLN A 139 -1.79 18.09 -9.69
C GLN A 139 -1.96 19.05 -10.88
N GLU A 140 -1.84 20.35 -10.65
CA GLU A 140 -1.79 21.36 -11.71
C GLU A 140 -0.62 21.10 -12.67
N SER A 141 0.57 20.77 -12.15
CA SER A 141 1.73 20.43 -12.98
C SER A 141 1.55 19.15 -13.81
N TRP A 142 0.61 18.28 -13.42
CA TRP A 142 0.20 17.10 -14.19
C TRP A 142 -0.86 17.41 -15.25
N GLY A 143 -1.30 18.68 -15.35
CA GLY A 143 -2.34 19.12 -16.29
C GLY A 143 -3.77 18.86 -15.81
N LEU A 144 -3.95 18.40 -14.57
CA LEU A 144 -5.27 18.10 -14.01
C LEU A 144 -6.04 19.39 -13.69
N LYS A 145 -7.36 19.26 -13.62
CA LYS A 145 -8.27 20.33 -13.15
C LYS A 145 -8.95 20.01 -11.83
N THR A 146 -8.98 18.74 -11.47
CA THR A 146 -9.60 18.22 -10.25
C THR A 146 -8.75 17.07 -9.74
N PHE A 147 -8.69 16.90 -8.43
CA PHE A 147 -8.04 15.76 -7.80
C PHE A 147 -8.65 15.56 -6.42
N VAL A 148 -9.47 14.52 -6.27
CA VAL A 148 -10.20 14.25 -5.02
C VAL A 148 -9.53 13.07 -4.34
N GLU A 149 -9.23 13.22 -3.05
CA GLU A 149 -8.73 12.15 -2.18
C GLU A 149 -9.92 11.58 -1.39
N GLU A 150 -10.11 10.27 -1.45
CA GLU A 150 -11.14 9.55 -0.72
C GLU A 150 -10.48 8.51 0.19
N LEU A 151 -10.87 8.51 1.46
CA LEU A 151 -10.37 7.56 2.46
C LEU A 151 -11.44 6.52 2.79
N TYR A 152 -11.06 5.25 2.68
CA TYR A 152 -11.92 4.11 2.95
C TYR A 152 -11.41 3.30 4.15
N MET A 153 -12.35 2.83 4.97
CA MET A 153 -12.11 1.83 6.00
C MET A 153 -12.66 0.47 5.54
N LEU A 154 -11.79 -0.53 5.56
CA LEU A 154 -12.09 -1.92 5.24
C LEU A 154 -12.02 -2.77 6.52
N LYS A 155 -13.04 -3.60 6.72
CA LYS A 155 -13.14 -4.57 7.82
C LYS A 155 -13.47 -5.96 7.28
N MET A 156 -12.92 -7.01 7.88
CA MET A 156 -13.27 -8.38 7.51
C MET A 156 -14.76 -8.65 7.80
N LYS A 157 -15.43 -9.35 6.87
CA LYS A 157 -16.79 -9.87 7.05
C LYS A 157 -16.84 -11.03 8.04
#